data_AF-A0A0C2TUH0-F1
#
_entry.id   AF-A0A0C2TUH0-F1
#
_cell.length_a   1.000
_cell.length_b   1.000
_cell.length_c   1.000
_cell.angle_alpha   90.00
_cell.angle_beta   90.00
_cell.angle_gamma   90.00
#
_symmetry.space_group_name_H-M   'P 1'
#
loop_
_entity.id
_entity.type
_entity.pdbx_description
1 polymer ?
#
loop_
_entity_poly.entity_id
_entity_poly.type
_entity_poly.pdbx_seq_one_letter_code
_entity_poly.pdbx_strand_id
1 'polypeptide(L)'
;MEAVEHHAAETTELWRKISWYVCIPAIITCTAWVYNAEAEHNAHLDHLRAENDGHLPEAPTYDYLNRRVKPYPWGVNSLFFNPHAQKNLEDSA
;
A
#
# COMPACT_ATOMS: atom_id res chain seq x y z
N MET A 1 -32.16 34.21 2.00
CA MET A 1 -31.96 32.74 2.01
C MET A 1 -31.79 32.24 0.58
N GLU A 2 -32.65 32.65 -0.34
CA GLU A 2 -32.57 32.34 -1.79
C GLU A 2 -31.17 32.52 -2.44
N ALA A 3 -30.47 33.63 -2.16
CA ALA A 3 -29.12 33.85 -2.72
C ALA A 3 -28.09 32.80 -2.27
N VAL A 4 -28.20 32.30 -1.04
CA VAL A 4 -27.30 31.25 -0.50
C VAL A 4 -27.65 29.90 -1.13
N GLU A 5 -28.94 29.61 -1.28
CA GLU A 5 -29.42 28.38 -1.91
C GLU A 5 -29.03 28.30 -3.39
N HIS A 6 -29.17 29.41 -4.13
CA HIS A 6 -28.73 29.50 -5.52
C HIS A 6 -27.22 29.27 -5.64
N HIS A 7 -26.42 29.94 -4.81
CA HIS A 7 -24.97 29.77 -4.81
C HIS A 7 -24.54 28.33 -4.47
N ALA A 8 -25.23 27.70 -3.51
CA ALA A 8 -24.98 26.31 -3.14
C ALA A 8 -25.32 25.34 -4.28
N ALA A 9 -26.42 25.58 -5.01
CA ALA A 9 -26.79 24.76 -6.16
C ALA A 9 -25.74 24.83 -7.28
N GLU A 10 -25.29 26.03 -7.63
CA GLU A 10 -24.24 26.23 -8.65
C GLU A 10 -22.90 25.61 -8.24
N THR A 11 -22.51 25.79 -6.99
CA THR A 11 -21.25 25.22 -6.46
C THR A 11 -21.31 23.70 -6.44
N THR A 12 -22.44 23.11 -6.07
CA THR A 12 -22.63 21.65 -6.09
C THR A 12 -22.55 21.11 -7.52
N GLU A 13 -23.15 21.80 -8.49
CA GLU A 13 -23.07 21.45 -9.91
C GLU A 13 -21.62 21.49 -10.41
N LEU A 14 -20.87 22.54 -10.05
CA LEU A 14 -19.46 22.68 -10.41
C LEU A 14 -18.63 21.51 -9.86
N TRP A 15 -18.74 21.20 -8.57
CA TRP A 15 -17.97 20.11 -7.96
C TRP A 15 -18.36 18.74 -8.51
N ARG A 16 -19.64 18.51 -8.80
CA ARG A 16 -20.08 17.28 -9.47
C ARG A 16 -19.38 17.11 -10.82
N LYS A 17 -19.30 18.16 -11.63
CA LYS A 17 -18.59 18.14 -12.91
C LYS A 17 -17.10 17.88 -12.73
N ILE A 18 -16.45 18.51 -11.75
CA ILE A 18 -15.03 18.25 -11.47
C ILE A 18 -14.81 16.78 -11.07
N SER A 19 -15.65 16.22 -10.21
CA SER A 19 -15.55 14.81 -9.83
C SER A 19 -15.66 13.88 -11.03
N TRP A 20 -16.62 14.11 -11.93
CA TRP A 20 -16.83 13.26 -13.12
C TRP A 20 -15.77 13.46 -14.20
N TYR A 21 -15.42 14.70 -14.51
CA TYR A 21 -14.60 15.02 -15.69
C TYR A 21 -13.12 15.18 -15.37
N VAL A 22 -12.73 15.28 -14.10
CA VAL A 22 -11.33 15.40 -13.69
C VAL A 22 -10.93 14.23 -12.80
N CYS A 23 -11.62 14.02 -11.67
CA CYS A 23 -11.19 13.02 -10.70
C CYS A 23 -11.27 11.60 -11.27
N ILE A 24 -12.35 11.24 -11.96
CA ILE A 24 -12.49 9.89 -12.52
C ILE A 24 -11.44 9.60 -13.61
N PRO A 25 -11.24 10.45 -14.63
CA PRO A 25 -10.14 10.26 -15.57
C PRO A 25 -8.77 10.16 -14.90
N ALA A 26 -8.50 11.03 -13.90
CA ALA A 26 -7.24 10.99 -13.17
C ALA A 26 -7.04 9.67 -12.42
N ILE A 27 -8.08 9.15 -11.77
CA ILE A 27 -8.04 7.85 -11.09
C ILE A 27 -7.78 6.74 -12.11
N ILE A 28 -8.46 6.73 -13.27
CA ILE A 28 -8.25 5.72 -14.31
C ILE A 28 -6.79 5.70 -14.76
N THR A 29 -6.22 6.87 -15.07
CA THR A 29 -4.82 6.97 -15.48
C THR A 29 -3.86 6.52 -14.37
N CYS A 30 -4.11 6.92 -13.13
CA CYS A 30 -3.28 6.52 -11.99
C CYS A 30 -3.34 5.01 -11.76
N THR A 31 -4.53 4.41 -11.80
CA THR A 31 -4.71 2.96 -11.68
C THR A 31 -3.96 2.20 -12.76
N ALA A 32 -4.04 2.64 -14.02
CA ALA A 32 -3.29 2.01 -15.11
C ALA A 32 -1.78 2.07 -14.89
N TRP A 33 -1.26 3.19 -14.39
CA TRP A 33 0.15 3.33 -14.07
C TRP A 33 0.57 2.45 -12.88
N VAL A 34 -0.19 2.46 -11.78
CA VAL A 34 0.07 1.63 -10.60
C VAL A 34 0.03 0.14 -10.95
N TYR A 35 -0.91 -0.29 -11.80
CA TYR A 35 -0.99 -1.67 -12.26
C TYR A 35 0.29 -2.13 -12.96
N ASN A 36 0.88 -1.27 -13.81
CA ASN A 36 2.15 -1.59 -14.47
C ASN A 36 3.30 -1.68 -13.46
N ALA A 37 3.38 -0.73 -12.51
CA ALA A 37 4.40 -0.75 -11.47
C ALA A 37 4.28 -1.98 -10.54
N GLU A 38 3.05 -2.39 -10.22
CA GLU A 38 2.77 -3.61 -9.46
C GLU A 38 3.17 -4.87 -10.26
N ALA A 39 2.87 -4.91 -11.57
CA ALA A 39 3.27 -6.03 -12.42
C ALA A 39 4.79 -6.16 -12.51
N GLU A 40 5.52 -5.05 -12.63
CA GLU A 40 7.00 -5.03 -12.58
C GLU A 40 7.52 -5.51 -11.21
N HIS A 41 6.89 -5.07 -10.12
CA HIS A 41 7.24 -5.51 -8.77
C HIS A 41 7.04 -7.03 -8.59
N ASN A 42 5.91 -7.56 -9.05
CA ASN A 42 5.61 -8.99 -8.99
C ASN A 42 6.61 -9.81 -9.82
N ALA A 43 6.94 -9.35 -11.03
CA ALA A 43 7.96 -9.99 -11.87
C ALA A 43 9.34 -10.00 -11.18
N HIS A 44 9.72 -8.90 -10.53
CA HIS A 44 10.97 -8.84 -9.77
C HIS A 44 10.98 -9.84 -8.60
N LEU A 45 9.88 -9.95 -7.84
CA LEU A 45 9.76 -10.94 -6.78
C LEU A 45 9.83 -12.38 -7.31
N ASP A 46 9.20 -12.65 -8.45
CA ASP A 46 9.26 -13.98 -9.08
C ASP A 46 10.68 -14.34 -9.52
N HIS A 47 11.43 -13.37 -10.07
CA HIS A 47 12.84 -13.55 -10.39
C HIS A 47 13.67 -13.86 -9.14
N LEU A 48 13.50 -13.09 -8.06
CA LEU A 48 14.19 -13.34 -6.79
C LEU A 48 13.86 -14.73 -6.23
N ARG A 49 12.60 -15.16 -6.29
CA ARG A 49 12.21 -16.52 -5.87
C ARG A 49 12.89 -17.58 -6.73
N ALA A 50 12.93 -17.40 -8.05
CA ALA A 50 13.58 -18.34 -8.94
C ALA A 50 15.10 -18.47 -8.66
N GLU A 51 15.75 -17.38 -8.26
CA GLU A 51 17.17 -17.36 -7.88
C GLU A 51 17.46 -17.96 -6.49
N ASN A 52 16.44 -18.05 -5.62
CA ASN A 52 16.57 -18.48 -4.22
C ASN A 52 15.68 -19.70 -3.91
N ASP A 53 15.77 -20.73 -4.76
CA ASP A 53 15.11 -22.04 -4.58
C ASP A 53 13.58 -21.98 -4.34
N GLY A 54 12.90 -20.99 -4.92
CA GLY A 54 11.47 -20.78 -4.80
C GLY A 54 11.04 -19.92 -3.60
N HIS A 55 11.98 -19.43 -2.80
CA HIS A 55 11.74 -18.59 -1.63
C HIS A 55 12.30 -17.18 -1.83
N LEU A 56 11.77 -16.18 -1.13
CA LEU A 56 12.40 -14.86 -1.16
C LEU A 56 13.69 -14.88 -0.33
N PRO A 57 14.72 -14.10 -0.73
CA PRO A 57 15.98 -14.04 0.01
C PRO A 57 15.73 -13.59 1.45
N GLU A 58 16.45 -14.18 2.41
CA GLU A 58 16.35 -13.74 3.80
C GLU A 58 16.80 -12.28 3.93
N ALA A 59 15.99 -11.49 4.63
CA ALA A 59 16.32 -10.09 4.86
C ALA A 59 17.58 -9.97 5.75
N PRO A 60 18.50 -9.04 5.44
CA PRO A 60 19.72 -8.85 6.23
C PRO A 60 19.39 -8.48 7.68
N THR A 61 20.09 -9.13 8.62
CA THR A 61 19.86 -9.00 10.06
C THR A 61 20.73 -7.88 10.65
N TYR A 62 20.28 -6.65 10.49
CA TYR A 62 20.92 -5.50 11.16
C TYR A 62 20.33 -5.24 12.55
N ASP A 63 21.16 -4.82 13.50
CA ASP A 63 20.77 -4.59 14.91
C ASP A 63 19.64 -3.57 15.11
N TYR A 64 19.47 -2.66 14.14
CA TYR A 64 18.40 -1.66 14.16
C TYR A 64 17.09 -2.16 13.54
N LEU A 65 17.11 -3.25 12.77
CA LEU A 65 15.91 -3.85 12.19
C LEU A 65 15.25 -4.78 13.19
N ASN A 66 13.92 -4.86 13.13
CA ASN A 66 13.11 -5.74 13.98
C ASN A 66 13.37 -5.62 15.49
N ARG A 67 14.00 -4.51 15.92
CA ARG A 67 14.29 -4.26 17.33
C ARG A 67 12.99 -4.16 18.14
N ARG A 68 12.96 -4.85 19.28
CA ARG A 68 11.88 -4.79 20.26
C ARG A 68 12.46 -4.52 21.64
N VAL A 69 12.18 -3.32 22.17
CA VAL A 69 12.56 -2.93 23.54
C VAL A 69 11.51 -3.38 24.55
N LYS A 70 10.24 -3.41 24.14
CA LYS A 70 9.11 -3.92 24.90
C LYS A 70 8.27 -4.85 24.01
N PRO A 71 7.74 -5.96 24.53
CA PRO A 71 6.90 -6.86 23.75
C PRO A 71 5.55 -6.21 23.42
N TYR A 72 4.93 -6.63 22.32
CA TYR A 72 3.54 -6.25 22.07
C TYR A 72 2.58 -7.07 22.93
N PRO A 73 1.40 -6.55 23.27
CA PRO A 73 0.47 -7.25 24.16
C PRO A 73 -0.26 -8.44 23.50
N TRP A 74 -0.08 -8.68 22.20
CA TRP A 74 -0.74 -9.76 21.44
C TRP A 74 0.22 -10.78 20.80
N GLY A 75 1.54 -10.58 20.93
CA GLY A 75 2.54 -11.45 20.29
C GLY A 75 3.85 -10.71 19.98
N VAL A 76 4.80 -11.37 19.30
CA VAL A 76 6.10 -10.75 18.94
C VAL A 76 6.05 -10.00 17.60
N ASN A 77 5.23 -10.49 16.68
CA ASN A 77 5.06 -9.91 15.35
C ASN A 77 4.08 -8.72 15.36
N SER A 78 4.25 -7.82 14.40
CA SER A 78 3.39 -6.63 14.26
C SER A 78 1.94 -6.99 13.88
N LEU A 79 1.00 -6.06 14.08
CA LEU A 79 -0.41 -6.27 13.75
C LEU A 79 -0.67 -6.64 12.27
N PHE A 80 0.07 -6.03 11.34
CA PHE A 80 0.02 -6.32 9.90
C PHE A 80 1.21 -7.17 9.45
N PHE A 81 1.60 -8.16 10.26
CA PHE A 81 2.66 -9.08 9.89
C PHE A 81 2.26 -9.96 8.70
N ASN A 82 3.13 -10.03 7.69
CA ASN A 82 3.00 -10.91 6.54
C ASN A 82 4.22 -11.86 6.46
N PRO A 83 4.05 -13.18 6.64
CA PRO A 83 5.15 -14.14 6.61
C PRO A 83 5.83 -14.26 5.24
N HIS A 84 5.17 -13.81 4.16
CA HIS A 84 5.76 -13.82 2.82
C HIS A 84 6.69 -12.63 2.56
N ALA A 85 6.62 -11.56 3.36
CA ALA A 85 7.39 -10.34 3.12
C ALA A 85 8.25 -9.92 4.31
N GLN A 86 7.96 -10.43 5.50
CA GLN A 86 8.62 -10.03 6.74
C GLN A 86 9.17 -11.24 7.46
N LYS A 87 10.36 -11.07 8.04
CA LYS A 87 10.99 -12.09 8.88
C LYS A 87 10.12 -12.38 10.10
N ASN A 88 9.79 -13.66 10.30
CA ASN A 88 9.11 -14.11 11.51
C ASN A 88 10.07 -13.98 12.71
N LEU A 89 9.65 -13.26 13.74
CA LEU A 89 10.45 -13.06 14.96
C LEU A 89 10.21 -14.14 16.02
N GLU A 90 9.17 -14.98 15.87
CA GLU A 90 8.92 -16.12 16.76
C GLU A 90 10.00 -17.18 16.61
N ASP A 91 10.44 -17.43 15.38
CA ASP A 91 11.49 -18.43 15.07
C ASP A 91 12.90 -17.96 15.50
N SER A 92 13.03 -16.71 15.91
CA SER A 92 14.29 -16.09 16.36
C SER A 92 14.36 -15.90 17.90
N ALA A 93 13.32 -16.32 18.63
CA ALA A 93 13.18 -16.13 20.08
C ALA A 93 13.68 -17.34 20.90
#